data_AF-A0A6P2IGI5-F1
#
_entry.id   AF-A0A6P2IGI5-F1
#
_cell.length_a   1.000
_cell.length_b   1.000
_cell.length_c   1.000
_cell.angle_alpha   90.00
_cell.angle_beta   90.00
_cell.angle_gamma   90.00
#
_symmetry.space_group_name_H-M   'P 1'
#
loop_
_entity.id
_entity.type
_entity.pdbx_description
1 polymer ?
#
loop_
_entity_poly.entity_id
_entity_poly.type
_entity_poly.pdbx_seq_one_letter_code
_entity_poly.pdbx_strand_id
1 'polypeptide(L)'
;MANLAEDTTNPKSNTCIDASCDCKIIWSLAHQYAMAQLDTRTPVLKDGTPDYRFSSHSISETKIEPGDASFVGKNYGARARRVASSYARMFLEDFHLGEKDKLGRFYWTGLGAFAAKQVSANLEGWQVDKMPGMGIVHEGLGKGNLWIYNDLLVWCYGYAADPAAFQDCAKQRDSRQYHPTVQKNLMRQQWAGDVVPKCPVINEASASMDDAGSGKFLGSNSENPGYFKWTPRVSIGFNLVKQWEETTDSTFKNNFAFNHLWVMAQHEQGEVLQGLIYNDAKFIGKLKFQRTMDQATSSEKWWAAPARAFHALIPPLQLSFTAQDETSDMKYRSNAPKDLILEDYKQRMAWIKDTGKLFHFLMQKQRNYMLSELKAIAAMGGLT
;
A
#
# COMPACT_ATOMS: atom_id res chain seq x y z
N MET A 1 -24.98 23.10 26.93
CA MET A 1 -23.66 23.72 26.69
C MET A 1 -22.68 22.61 26.33
N ALA A 2 -22.48 22.40 25.04
CA ALA A 2 -21.38 21.62 24.49
C ALA A 2 -20.97 22.39 23.23
N ASN A 3 -20.00 23.29 23.38
CA ASN A 3 -19.43 23.98 22.24
C ASN A 3 -18.58 22.95 21.50
N LEU A 4 -19.10 22.47 20.38
CA LEU A 4 -18.29 21.90 19.31
C LEU A 4 -17.33 23.01 18.88
N ALA A 5 -16.04 22.86 19.17
CA ALA A 5 -15.02 23.75 18.63
C ALA A 5 -14.93 23.47 17.13
N GLU A 6 -15.59 24.32 16.33
CA GLU A 6 -15.23 24.52 14.93
C GLU A 6 -13.82 25.13 14.89
N ASP A 7 -13.02 24.66 13.95
CA ASP A 7 -11.59 24.92 13.82
C ASP A 7 -11.23 26.40 14.09
N THR A 8 -10.47 26.66 15.15
CA THR A 8 -10.03 28.02 15.48
C THR A 8 -8.73 28.31 14.73
N THR A 9 -8.82 28.95 13.56
CA THR A 9 -7.69 29.78 13.10
C THR A 9 -7.67 31.06 13.91
N ASN A 10 -6.48 31.61 14.12
CA ASN A 10 -6.29 32.80 14.93
C ASN A 10 -7.20 33.98 14.46
N PRO A 11 -8.13 34.46 15.30
CA PRO A 11 -9.05 35.54 14.94
C PRO A 11 -8.38 36.93 14.96
N LYS A 12 -7.11 37.04 15.38
CA LYS A 12 -6.38 38.31 15.53
C LYS A 12 -5.11 38.31 14.70
N SER A 13 -4.93 39.33 13.85
CA SER A 13 -3.66 39.53 13.15
C SER A 13 -2.49 39.70 14.15
N ASN A 14 -1.30 39.20 13.80
CA ASN A 14 -0.07 39.27 14.61
C ASN A 14 -0.08 38.56 15.98
N THR A 15 -0.90 37.53 16.15
CA THR A 15 -0.76 36.59 17.28
C THR A 15 -0.36 35.19 16.80
N CYS A 16 0.37 34.44 17.63
CA CYS A 16 0.62 33.02 17.43
C CYS A 16 -0.30 32.27 18.39
N ILE A 17 -1.33 31.63 17.84
CA ILE A 17 -2.15 30.67 18.57
C ILE A 17 -1.91 29.34 17.88
N ASP A 18 -1.66 28.30 18.66
CA ASP A 18 -1.55 26.94 18.13
C ASP A 18 -2.86 26.59 17.44
N ALA A 19 -2.79 26.31 16.14
CA ALA A 19 -3.94 25.83 15.40
C ALA A 19 -4.23 24.39 15.85
N SER A 20 -5.23 24.20 16.71
CA SER A 20 -5.73 22.88 17.05
C SER A 20 -6.69 22.43 15.95
N CYS A 21 -6.22 21.60 15.03
CA CYS A 21 -7.08 20.94 14.05
C CYS A 21 -7.79 19.74 14.68
N ASP A 22 -9.10 19.63 14.46
CA ASP A 22 -9.85 18.42 14.82
C ASP A 22 -9.22 17.19 14.13
N CYS A 23 -9.10 16.06 14.85
CA CYS A 23 -8.60 14.80 14.31
C CYS A 23 -9.30 14.40 13.00
N LYS A 24 -10.59 14.72 12.84
CA LYS A 24 -11.32 14.47 11.59
C LYS A 24 -10.72 15.23 10.40
N ILE A 25 -10.22 16.44 10.62
CA ILE A 25 -9.59 17.28 9.59
C ILE A 25 -8.21 16.74 9.24
N ILE A 26 -7.41 16.34 10.24
CA ILE A 26 -6.11 15.70 10.03
C ILE A 26 -6.26 14.47 9.13
N TRP A 27 -7.21 13.57 9.47
CA TRP A 27 -7.44 12.37 8.67
C TRP A 27 -8.06 12.66 7.30
N SER A 28 -8.88 13.72 7.18
CA SER A 28 -9.41 14.16 5.89
C SER A 28 -8.30 14.62 4.96
N LEU A 29 -7.37 15.44 5.46
CA LEU A 29 -6.22 15.92 4.70
C LEU A 29 -5.28 14.79 4.31
N ALA A 30 -4.97 13.87 5.24
CA ALA A 30 -4.14 12.71 4.96
C ALA A 30 -4.76 11.78 3.89
N HIS A 31 -6.07 11.55 3.97
CA HIS A 31 -6.76 10.73 2.98
C HIS A 31 -6.86 11.42 1.62
N GLN A 32 -7.09 12.74 1.62
CA GLN A 32 -7.09 13.55 0.42
C GLN A 32 -5.72 13.54 -0.27
N TYR A 33 -4.63 13.61 0.49
CA TYR A 33 -3.26 13.46 -0.03
C TYR A 33 -3.07 12.12 -0.74
N ALA A 34 -3.48 11.02 -0.11
CA ALA A 34 -3.36 9.68 -0.69
C ALA A 34 -4.16 9.55 -2.00
N MET A 35 -5.41 10.00 -1.99
CA MET A 35 -6.26 10.01 -3.18
C MET A 35 -5.70 10.87 -4.32
N ALA A 36 -5.10 12.02 -4.01
CA ALA A 36 -4.52 12.92 -5.01
C ALA A 36 -3.39 12.25 -5.82
N GLN A 37 -2.66 11.29 -5.24
CA GLN A 37 -1.64 10.53 -5.98
C GLN A 37 -2.23 9.64 -7.09
N LEU A 38 -3.51 9.29 -6.98
CA LEU A 38 -4.22 8.44 -7.93
C LEU A 38 -5.16 9.22 -8.86
N ASP A 39 -5.26 10.55 -8.71
CA ASP A 39 -6.10 11.42 -9.54
C ASP A 39 -5.37 11.78 -10.85
N THR A 40 -6.09 11.70 -11.96
CA THR A 40 -5.59 12.03 -13.30
C THR A 40 -5.57 13.53 -13.58
N ARG A 41 -6.19 14.34 -12.72
CA ARG A 41 -6.26 15.81 -12.88
C ARG A 41 -5.29 16.58 -11.97
N THR A 42 -4.41 15.88 -11.27
CA THR A 42 -3.36 16.53 -10.46
C THR A 42 -2.36 17.23 -11.41
N PRO A 43 -2.04 18.52 -11.20
CA PRO A 43 -1.02 19.20 -12.00
C PRO A 43 0.31 18.46 -11.91
N VAL A 44 1.21 18.71 -12.85
CA VAL A 44 2.53 18.07 -12.90
C VAL A 44 3.60 19.15 -12.81
N LEU A 45 4.56 18.97 -11.91
CA LEU A 45 5.76 19.78 -11.79
C LEU A 45 6.62 19.66 -13.05
N LYS A 46 7.57 20.59 -13.24
CA LYS A 46 8.47 20.61 -14.40
C LYS A 46 9.32 19.33 -14.54
N ASP A 47 9.50 18.58 -13.46
CA ASP A 47 10.22 17.32 -13.43
C ASP A 47 9.33 16.09 -13.74
N GLY A 48 8.07 16.29 -14.13
CA GLY A 48 7.14 15.22 -14.48
C GLY A 48 6.43 14.58 -13.28
N THR A 49 6.64 15.08 -12.07
CA THR A 49 6.01 14.55 -10.85
C THR A 49 4.69 15.28 -10.54
N PRO A 50 3.63 14.64 -10.02
CA PRO A 50 2.40 15.39 -9.79
C PRO A 50 2.54 16.36 -8.59
N ASP A 51 1.95 17.55 -8.72
CA ASP A 51 1.99 18.65 -7.76
C ASP A 51 0.86 18.48 -6.73
N TYR A 52 1.23 17.93 -5.57
CA TYR A 52 0.30 17.63 -4.47
C TYR A 52 0.21 18.73 -3.42
N ARG A 53 0.78 19.91 -3.68
CA ARG A 53 0.73 21.05 -2.75
C ARG A 53 -0.66 21.64 -2.78
N PHE A 54 -1.49 21.21 -1.83
CA PHE A 54 -2.76 21.87 -1.56
C PHE A 54 -2.49 23.33 -1.18
N SER A 55 -3.05 24.26 -1.96
CA SER A 55 -3.28 25.70 -1.67
C SER A 55 -2.44 26.79 -2.35
N SER A 56 -1.32 26.53 -3.04
CA SER A 56 -0.72 27.60 -3.86
C SER A 56 -1.17 27.51 -5.31
N HIS A 57 -2.03 28.44 -5.72
CA HIS A 57 -2.36 28.73 -7.13
C HIS A 57 -1.14 29.20 -7.95
N SER A 58 0.05 29.14 -7.36
CA SER A 58 1.34 29.37 -7.99
C SER A 58 2.21 28.14 -7.78
N ILE A 59 2.95 27.77 -8.83
CA ILE A 59 4.04 26.77 -8.96
C ILE A 59 3.74 25.59 -9.92
N SER A 60 2.54 25.48 -10.46
CA SER A 60 2.31 24.89 -11.79
C SER A 60 1.54 25.90 -12.63
N GLU A 61 2.07 26.35 -13.77
CA GLU A 61 1.36 27.24 -14.71
C GLU A 61 0.08 26.59 -15.29
N THR A 62 -0.11 25.29 -15.03
CA THR A 62 -1.30 24.54 -15.39
C THR A 62 -2.45 24.89 -14.43
N LYS A 63 -3.46 25.60 -14.93
CA LYS A 63 -4.77 25.71 -14.27
C LYS A 63 -5.38 24.31 -14.19
N ILE A 64 -5.66 23.83 -12.98
CA ILE A 64 -6.54 22.67 -12.80
C ILE A 64 -7.95 23.13 -13.14
N GLU A 65 -8.61 22.45 -14.08
CA GLU A 65 -10.02 22.74 -14.35
C GLU A 65 -10.89 22.39 -13.13
N PRO A 66 -11.82 23.27 -12.73
CA PRO A 66 -12.78 22.97 -11.69
C PRO A 66 -13.57 21.68 -12.02
N GLY A 67 -13.67 20.75 -11.07
CA GLY A 67 -14.52 19.57 -11.23
C GLY A 67 -14.24 18.47 -10.21
N ASP A 68 -15.05 17.43 -10.25
CA ASP A 68 -14.98 16.24 -9.39
C ASP A 68 -13.75 15.36 -9.71
N ALA A 69 -13.03 14.87 -8.69
CA ALA A 69 -11.81 14.03 -8.83
C ALA A 69 -11.99 12.89 -9.85
N SER A 70 -10.96 12.59 -10.67
CA SER A 70 -11.03 11.55 -11.69
C SER A 70 -9.92 10.53 -11.47
N PHE A 71 -10.25 9.44 -10.79
CA PHE A 71 -9.26 8.41 -10.43
C PHE A 71 -8.91 7.51 -11.62
N VAL A 72 -7.69 6.97 -11.60
CA VAL A 72 -7.26 5.90 -12.52
C VAL A 72 -8.03 4.61 -12.19
N GLY A 73 -9.28 4.55 -12.67
CA GLY A 73 -10.24 3.51 -12.33
C GLY A 73 -9.99 2.24 -13.12
N LYS A 74 -10.22 2.25 -14.44
CA LYS A 74 -10.23 1.00 -15.23
C LYS A 74 -8.86 0.55 -15.74
N ASN A 75 -7.84 1.40 -15.69
CA ASN A 75 -6.46 1.03 -16.03
C ASN A 75 -5.72 0.63 -14.74
N TYR A 76 -5.91 -0.62 -14.32
CA TYR A 76 -5.35 -1.12 -13.05
C TYR A 76 -3.82 -1.12 -13.07
N GLY A 77 -3.21 -1.40 -14.23
CA GLY A 77 -1.77 -1.32 -14.45
C GLY A 77 -1.19 0.07 -14.15
N ALA A 78 -1.73 1.10 -14.80
CA ALA A 78 -1.33 2.49 -14.57
C ALA A 78 -1.58 2.94 -13.13
N ARG A 79 -2.70 2.51 -12.51
CA ARG A 79 -2.96 2.80 -11.10
C ARG A 79 -1.90 2.15 -10.20
N ALA A 80 -1.62 0.87 -10.40
CA ALA A 80 -0.62 0.14 -9.61
C ALA A 80 0.77 0.76 -9.74
N ARG A 81 1.12 1.29 -10.93
CA ARG A 81 2.35 2.06 -11.15
C ARG A 81 2.38 3.35 -10.33
N ARG A 82 1.26 4.10 -10.27
CA ARG A 82 1.14 5.29 -9.40
C ARG A 82 1.23 4.95 -7.92
N VAL A 83 0.65 3.82 -7.49
CA VAL A 83 0.81 3.31 -6.12
C VAL A 83 2.27 3.00 -5.82
N ALA A 84 2.97 2.29 -6.73
CA ALA A 84 4.39 1.97 -6.59
C ALA A 84 5.25 3.24 -6.46
N SER A 85 5.00 4.21 -7.34
CA SER A 85 5.65 5.53 -7.30
C SER A 85 5.41 6.26 -5.97
N SER A 86 4.18 6.25 -5.47
CA SER A 86 3.80 6.92 -4.22
C SER A 86 4.46 6.27 -3.00
N TYR A 87 4.50 4.94 -2.95
CA TYR A 87 5.20 4.18 -1.92
C TYR A 87 6.71 4.42 -1.97
N ALA A 88 7.32 4.46 -3.16
CA ALA A 88 8.74 4.77 -3.30
C ALA A 88 9.06 6.20 -2.80
N ARG A 89 8.22 7.18 -3.14
CA ARG A 89 8.37 8.57 -2.64
C ARG A 89 8.23 8.65 -1.13
N MET A 90 7.26 7.94 -0.54
CA MET A 90 7.09 7.88 0.91
C MET A 90 8.35 7.32 1.59
N PHE A 91 8.93 6.23 1.07
CA PHE A 91 10.17 5.67 1.58
C PHE A 91 11.37 6.63 1.45
N LEU A 92 11.47 7.31 0.32
CA LEU A 92 12.54 8.25 -0.01
C LEU A 92 12.37 9.62 0.66
N GLU A 93 11.30 9.83 1.45
CA GLU A 93 10.93 11.12 2.03
C GLU A 93 10.84 12.21 0.94
N ASP A 94 10.29 11.84 -0.22
CA ASP A 94 10.16 12.66 -1.41
C ASP A 94 8.72 13.14 -1.63
N PHE A 95 8.24 13.88 -0.64
CA PHE A 95 6.94 14.54 -0.62
C PHE A 95 7.05 15.80 0.25
N HIS A 96 6.03 16.66 0.22
CA HIS A 96 6.12 18.01 0.81
C HIS A 96 6.27 18.07 2.34
N LEU A 97 5.93 16.99 3.07
CA LEU A 97 6.18 16.84 4.51
C LEU A 97 7.30 15.82 4.79
N GLY A 98 8.01 15.39 3.74
CA GLY A 98 9.09 14.42 3.87
C GLY A 98 10.35 15.06 4.45
N GLU A 99 11.02 14.34 5.34
CA GLU A 99 12.25 14.76 5.99
C GLU A 99 13.41 13.93 5.44
N LYS A 100 14.29 14.52 4.63
CA LYS A 100 15.32 13.76 3.87
C LYS A 100 16.31 12.98 4.74
N ASP A 101 16.54 13.42 5.96
CA ASP A 101 17.36 12.75 6.98
C ASP A 101 16.65 11.53 7.60
N LYS A 102 15.33 11.41 7.43
CA LYS A 102 14.52 10.27 7.86
C LYS A 102 14.27 9.23 6.76
N LEU A 103 15.11 9.18 5.74
CA LEU A 103 15.02 8.21 4.65
C LEU A 103 14.84 6.78 5.18
N GLY A 104 13.75 6.13 4.77
CA GLY A 104 13.39 4.77 5.18
C GLY A 104 12.57 4.69 6.48
N ARG A 105 12.11 5.82 7.04
CA ARG A 105 11.23 5.87 8.22
C ARG A 105 10.03 4.93 8.10
N PHE A 106 9.34 4.98 6.96
CA PHE A 106 8.22 4.08 6.65
C PHE A 106 8.71 2.87 5.86
N TYR A 107 9.55 2.03 6.49
CA TYR A 107 10.35 1.02 5.81
C TYR A 107 9.56 0.02 4.93
N TRP A 108 8.33 -0.34 5.33
CA TRP A 108 7.44 -1.22 4.55
C TRP A 108 7.14 -0.65 3.15
N THR A 109 7.00 0.67 3.03
CA THR A 109 6.67 1.33 1.74
C THR A 109 7.76 1.12 0.69
N GLY A 110 9.02 0.91 1.09
CA GLY A 110 10.09 0.58 0.15
C GLY A 110 9.89 -0.79 -0.51
N LEU A 111 9.59 -1.81 0.29
CA LEU A 111 9.25 -3.14 -0.21
C LEU A 111 7.92 -3.14 -0.97
N GLY A 112 6.92 -2.44 -0.43
CA GLY A 112 5.62 -2.24 -1.06
C GLY A 112 5.70 -1.59 -2.43
N ALA A 113 6.66 -0.69 -2.66
CA ALA A 113 6.88 -0.07 -3.97
C ALA A 113 7.28 -1.10 -5.04
N PHE A 114 8.24 -1.98 -4.74
CA PHE A 114 8.62 -3.08 -5.63
C PHE A 114 7.44 -4.04 -5.88
N ALA A 115 6.65 -4.33 -4.84
CA ALA A 115 5.49 -5.21 -4.96
C ALA A 115 4.38 -4.60 -5.83
N ALA A 116 4.05 -3.33 -5.61
CA ALA A 116 3.06 -2.62 -6.43
C ALA A 116 3.52 -2.47 -7.89
N LYS A 117 4.82 -2.28 -8.14
CA LYS A 117 5.40 -2.29 -9.49
C LYS A 117 5.20 -3.66 -10.15
N GLN A 118 5.47 -4.75 -9.44
CA GLN A 118 5.22 -6.08 -9.98
C GLN A 118 3.73 -6.31 -10.29
N VAL A 119 2.83 -5.81 -9.44
CA VAL A 119 1.38 -5.86 -9.71
C VAL A 119 1.04 -5.10 -10.98
N SER A 120 1.64 -3.93 -11.22
CA SER A 120 1.48 -3.18 -12.47
C SER A 120 1.91 -4.01 -13.69
N ALA A 121 3.13 -4.55 -13.66
CA ALA A 121 3.65 -5.41 -14.73
C ALA A 121 2.74 -6.61 -15.02
N ASN A 122 2.24 -7.27 -13.97
CA ASN A 122 1.34 -8.41 -14.11
C ASN A 122 -0.03 -8.03 -14.69
N LEU A 123 -0.56 -6.86 -14.33
CA LEU A 123 -1.85 -6.36 -14.82
C LEU A 123 -1.76 -5.90 -16.29
N GLU A 124 -0.62 -5.37 -16.71
CA GLU A 124 -0.37 -4.90 -18.09
C GLU A 124 0.14 -6.01 -19.02
N GLY A 125 0.56 -7.14 -18.44
CA GLY A 125 0.93 -8.33 -19.19
C GLY A 125 -0.22 -8.80 -20.08
N TRP A 126 0.08 -9.02 -21.37
CA TRP A 126 -0.89 -9.48 -22.36
C TRP A 126 -1.67 -10.74 -21.93
N GLN A 127 -1.07 -11.55 -21.06
CA GLN A 127 -1.64 -12.79 -20.53
C GLN A 127 -2.86 -12.54 -19.62
N VAL A 128 -2.87 -11.42 -18.88
CA VAL A 128 -3.97 -11.06 -17.98
C VAL A 128 -5.02 -10.20 -18.71
N ASP A 129 -4.59 -9.36 -19.65
CA ASP A 129 -5.47 -8.46 -20.43
C ASP A 129 -6.30 -9.19 -21.51
N LYS A 130 -5.73 -10.18 -22.20
CA LYS A 130 -6.35 -10.74 -23.42
C LYS A 130 -6.96 -12.13 -23.27
N MET A 131 -6.91 -12.73 -22.07
CA MET A 131 -7.36 -14.11 -21.86
C MET A 131 -8.77 -14.22 -21.25
N PRO A 132 -9.69 -14.95 -21.93
CA PRO A 132 -11.02 -15.23 -21.40
C PRO A 132 -10.94 -15.88 -20.01
N GLY A 133 -11.55 -15.25 -19.01
CA GLY A 133 -11.65 -15.78 -17.64
C GLY A 133 -10.61 -15.28 -16.63
N MET A 134 -9.62 -14.46 -17.06
CA MET A 134 -8.64 -13.83 -16.18
C MET A 134 -9.11 -12.51 -15.55
N GLY A 135 -10.27 -11.98 -15.97
CA GLY A 135 -10.85 -10.74 -15.44
C GLY A 135 -11.03 -10.72 -13.92
N ILE A 136 -11.31 -11.87 -13.28
CA ILE A 136 -11.45 -11.97 -11.82
C ILE A 136 -10.10 -11.79 -11.11
N VAL A 137 -9.01 -12.32 -11.68
CA VAL A 137 -7.66 -12.14 -11.13
C VAL A 137 -7.21 -10.68 -11.31
N HIS A 138 -7.46 -10.13 -12.50
CA HIS A 138 -7.20 -8.73 -12.82
C HIS A 138 -7.95 -7.78 -11.86
N GLU A 139 -9.25 -8.00 -11.63
CA GLU A 139 -10.05 -7.24 -10.66
C GLU A 139 -9.59 -7.45 -9.22
N GLY A 140 -9.27 -8.68 -8.82
CA GLY A 140 -8.78 -8.99 -7.47
C GLY A 140 -7.48 -8.26 -7.14
N LEU A 141 -6.48 -8.35 -8.02
CA LEU A 141 -5.20 -7.63 -7.87
C LEU A 141 -5.41 -6.12 -7.89
N GLY A 142 -6.26 -5.62 -8.80
CA GLY A 142 -6.63 -4.21 -8.86
C GLY A 142 -7.31 -3.71 -7.58
N LYS A 143 -8.22 -4.49 -7.01
CA LYS A 143 -8.94 -4.21 -5.74
C LYS A 143 -7.98 -4.22 -4.56
N GLY A 144 -7.15 -5.25 -4.44
CA GLY A 144 -6.16 -5.36 -3.37
C GLY A 144 -5.19 -4.18 -3.37
N ASN A 145 -4.58 -3.88 -4.51
CA ASN A 145 -3.63 -2.78 -4.67
C ASN A 145 -4.23 -1.41 -4.30
N LEU A 146 -5.47 -1.13 -4.72
CA LEU A 146 -6.14 0.14 -4.44
C LEU A 146 -6.40 0.33 -2.93
N TRP A 147 -6.87 -0.71 -2.25
CA TRP A 147 -7.41 -0.56 -0.90
C TRP A 147 -6.35 -0.68 0.20
N ILE A 148 -5.29 -1.47 0.02
CA ILE A 148 -4.12 -1.40 0.92
C ILE A 148 -3.48 -0.02 0.87
N TYR A 149 -3.44 0.58 -0.33
CA TYR A 149 -2.88 1.91 -0.53
C TYR A 149 -3.70 3.01 0.18
N ASN A 150 -5.04 2.99 0.02
CA ASN A 150 -5.93 3.94 0.70
C ASN A 150 -5.96 3.77 2.23
N ASP A 151 -5.57 2.60 2.74
CA ASP A 151 -5.37 2.41 4.18
C ASP A 151 -4.01 2.94 4.64
N LEU A 152 -2.92 2.36 4.13
CA LEU A 152 -1.56 2.53 4.65
C LEU A 152 -1.03 3.95 4.47
N LEU A 153 -1.10 4.50 3.26
CA LEU A 153 -0.39 5.74 2.95
C LEU A 153 -0.89 6.91 3.83
N VAL A 154 -2.17 6.86 4.20
CA VAL A 154 -2.83 7.84 5.05
C VAL A 154 -2.27 7.81 6.47
N TRP A 155 -1.93 6.62 7.00
CA TRP A 155 -1.24 6.51 8.28
C TRP A 155 0.17 7.11 8.20
N CYS A 156 0.94 6.77 7.16
CA CYS A 156 2.29 7.28 6.96
C CYS A 156 2.30 8.81 6.84
N TYR A 157 1.41 9.36 6.02
CA TYR A 157 1.29 10.79 5.84
C TYR A 157 0.82 11.51 7.11
N GLY A 158 -0.18 10.96 7.81
CA GLY A 158 -0.64 11.51 9.09
C GLY A 158 0.46 11.58 10.13
N TYR A 159 1.29 10.54 10.23
CA TYR A 159 2.45 10.53 11.14
C TYR A 159 3.52 11.55 10.71
N ALA A 160 3.83 11.62 9.41
CA ALA A 160 4.80 12.56 8.88
C ALA A 160 4.39 14.03 9.08
N ALA A 161 3.09 14.31 9.07
CA ALA A 161 2.58 15.67 9.27
C ALA A 161 2.82 16.18 10.69
N ASP A 162 2.51 15.36 11.70
CA ASP A 162 2.79 15.67 13.10
C ASP A 162 2.73 14.36 13.92
N PRO A 163 3.88 13.82 14.36
CA PRO A 163 3.91 12.61 15.16
C PRO A 163 3.18 12.73 16.50
N ALA A 164 3.12 13.91 17.12
CA ALA A 164 2.41 14.12 18.38
C ALA A 164 0.90 14.11 18.17
N ALA A 165 0.40 14.92 17.23
CA ALA A 165 -1.02 14.91 16.87
C ALA A 165 -1.47 13.53 16.34
N PHE A 166 -0.60 12.80 15.62
CA PHE A 166 -0.87 11.43 15.20
C PHE A 166 -1.18 10.52 16.40
N GLN A 167 -0.40 10.59 17.49
CA GLN A 167 -0.66 9.74 18.67
C GLN A 167 -2.02 10.05 19.30
N ASP A 168 -2.38 11.34 19.37
CA ASP A 168 -3.65 11.78 19.95
C ASP A 168 -4.86 11.44 19.06
N CYS A 169 -4.67 11.44 17.74
CA CYS A 169 -5.74 11.27 16.75
C CYS A 169 -5.84 9.89 16.13
N ALA A 170 -4.82 9.03 16.24
CA ALA A 170 -4.75 7.70 15.63
C ALA A 170 -6.01 6.86 15.84
N LYS A 171 -6.46 6.76 17.09
CA LYS A 171 -7.65 5.97 17.47
C LYS A 171 -8.98 6.58 17.00
N GLN A 172 -8.96 7.85 16.58
CA GLN A 172 -10.14 8.59 16.11
C GLN A 172 -10.28 8.55 14.59
N ARG A 173 -9.33 7.95 13.85
CA ARG A 173 -9.48 7.79 12.40
C ARG A 173 -10.70 6.95 12.09
N ASP A 174 -11.69 7.55 11.45
CA ASP A 174 -12.89 6.89 10.95
C ASP A 174 -13.36 7.62 9.68
N SER A 175 -13.38 6.93 8.54
CA SER A 175 -13.71 7.54 7.26
C SER A 175 -15.14 8.08 7.16
N ARG A 176 -16.01 7.72 8.12
CA ARG A 176 -17.37 8.28 8.23
C ARG A 176 -17.37 9.71 8.73
N GLN A 177 -16.32 10.11 9.44
CA GLN A 177 -16.18 11.43 10.05
C GLN A 177 -15.38 12.41 9.18
N TYR A 178 -14.85 11.95 8.04
CA TYR A 178 -14.11 12.80 7.12
C TYR A 178 -14.98 13.97 6.63
N HIS A 179 -14.31 15.05 6.24
CA HIS A 179 -14.95 16.17 5.56
C HIS A 179 -15.81 15.66 4.39
N PRO A 180 -17.04 16.16 4.19
CA PRO A 180 -17.99 15.60 3.22
C PRO A 180 -17.43 15.44 1.81
N THR A 181 -16.61 16.39 1.34
CA THR A 181 -15.94 16.30 0.02
C THR A 181 -14.95 15.14 -0.06
N VAL A 182 -14.18 14.90 1.00
CA VAL A 182 -13.20 13.81 1.05
C VAL A 182 -13.93 12.47 1.09
N GLN A 183 -14.98 12.37 1.91
CA GLN A 183 -15.84 11.18 1.95
C GLN A 183 -16.50 10.91 0.59
N LYS A 184 -17.07 11.93 -0.06
CA LYS A 184 -17.64 11.81 -1.41
C LYS A 184 -16.60 11.25 -2.39
N ASN A 185 -15.40 11.79 -2.39
CA ASN A 185 -14.33 11.34 -3.30
C ASN A 185 -13.84 9.91 -2.99
N LEU A 186 -13.70 9.57 -1.71
CA LEU A 186 -13.38 8.21 -1.27
C LEU A 186 -14.42 7.21 -1.78
N MET A 187 -15.70 7.51 -1.60
CA MET A 187 -16.80 6.62 -1.99
C MET A 187 -17.00 6.52 -3.51
N ARG A 188 -16.37 7.40 -4.30
CA ARG A 188 -16.35 7.31 -5.78
C ARG A 188 -15.29 6.35 -6.33
N GLN A 189 -14.31 5.95 -5.51
CA GLN A 189 -13.31 4.95 -5.92
C GLN A 189 -13.97 3.58 -6.11
N GLN A 190 -13.40 2.74 -6.99
CA GLN A 190 -13.97 1.44 -7.32
C GLN A 190 -14.04 0.54 -6.07
N TRP A 191 -15.16 -0.16 -5.91
CA TRP A 191 -15.46 -1.05 -4.78
C TRP A 191 -15.64 -0.39 -3.41
N ALA A 192 -15.65 0.95 -3.30
CA ALA A 192 -15.67 1.64 -2.01
C ALA A 192 -16.85 1.22 -1.10
N GLY A 193 -18.05 1.11 -1.67
CA GLY A 193 -19.24 0.67 -0.93
C GLY A 193 -19.13 -0.73 -0.32
N ASP A 194 -18.34 -1.62 -0.93
CA ASP A 194 -18.10 -2.97 -0.42
C ASP A 194 -16.94 -3.02 0.57
N VAL A 195 -15.87 -2.27 0.30
CA VAL A 195 -14.58 -2.41 1.00
C VAL A 195 -14.48 -1.53 2.23
N VAL A 196 -14.83 -0.25 2.11
CA VAL A 196 -14.64 0.73 3.20
C VAL A 196 -15.31 0.27 4.49
N PRO A 197 -16.56 -0.22 4.51
CA PRO A 197 -17.20 -0.69 5.75
C PRO A 197 -16.55 -1.91 6.40
N LYS A 198 -15.70 -2.65 5.67
CA LYS A 198 -15.18 -3.96 6.08
C LYS A 198 -13.67 -3.96 6.36
N CYS A 199 -12.94 -2.92 5.97
CA CYS A 199 -11.48 -2.88 6.08
C CYS A 199 -11.00 -1.73 6.98
N PRO A 200 -10.04 -1.98 7.88
CA PRO A 200 -9.42 -3.28 8.17
C PRO A 200 -10.34 -4.20 9.01
N VAL A 201 -9.97 -5.47 9.12
CA VAL A 201 -10.49 -6.44 10.10
C VAL A 201 -9.41 -6.80 11.11
N ILE A 202 -9.76 -7.32 12.28
CA ILE A 202 -8.78 -7.87 13.23
C ILE A 202 -8.63 -9.38 13.01
N ASN A 203 -7.39 -9.84 12.85
CA ASN A 203 -7.06 -11.26 12.74
C ASN A 203 -6.32 -11.76 14.00
N GLU A 204 -6.30 -13.09 14.17
CA GLU A 204 -5.51 -13.75 15.21
C GLU A 204 -4.03 -13.39 15.04
N ALA A 205 -3.47 -12.69 16.03
CA ALA A 205 -2.05 -12.44 16.13
C ALA A 205 -1.35 -13.62 16.82
N SER A 206 -0.11 -13.91 16.42
CA SER A 206 0.74 -14.81 17.20
C SER A 206 1.25 -14.10 18.45
N ALA A 207 1.54 -14.87 19.51
CA ALA A 207 2.20 -14.36 20.70
C ALA A 207 3.66 -13.92 20.42
N SER A 208 4.26 -14.46 19.35
CA SER A 208 5.58 -14.07 18.89
C SER A 208 5.48 -13.06 17.75
N MET A 209 6.22 -11.95 17.85
CA MET A 209 6.34 -10.96 16.77
C MET A 209 6.91 -11.59 15.49
N ASP A 210 7.67 -12.69 15.61
CA ASP A 210 8.26 -13.40 14.47
C ASP A 210 7.26 -14.25 13.67
N ASP A 211 6.09 -14.54 14.23
CA ASP A 211 5.07 -15.36 13.61
C ASP A 211 3.87 -14.49 13.20
N ALA A 212 3.45 -14.63 11.95
CA ALA A 212 2.33 -13.87 11.41
C ALA A 212 0.97 -14.30 11.98
N GLY A 213 0.90 -15.46 12.65
CA GLY A 213 -0.33 -16.05 13.16
C GLY A 213 -1.06 -16.91 12.13
N SER A 214 -2.32 -17.24 12.41
CA SER A 214 -3.15 -18.07 11.53
C SER A 214 -3.78 -17.29 10.37
N GLY A 215 -3.89 -15.97 10.50
CA GLY A 215 -4.64 -15.11 9.57
C GLY A 215 -6.16 -15.28 9.68
N LYS A 216 -6.64 -16.09 10.61
CA LYS A 216 -8.05 -16.30 10.87
C LYS A 216 -8.65 -15.06 11.52
N PHE A 217 -9.83 -14.64 11.08
CA PHE A 217 -10.57 -13.57 11.74
C PHE A 217 -11.09 -14.03 13.09
N LEU A 218 -11.16 -13.10 14.04
CA LEU A 218 -11.61 -13.37 15.41
C LEU A 218 -13.13 -13.62 15.54
N GLY A 219 -13.80 -14.07 14.47
CA GLY A 219 -15.22 -14.43 14.43
C GLY A 219 -16.16 -13.22 14.36
N SER A 220 -17.48 -13.47 14.29
CA SER A 220 -18.52 -12.43 14.18
C SER A 220 -18.66 -11.53 15.42
N ASN A 221 -18.06 -11.93 16.56
CA ASN A 221 -18.18 -11.23 17.83
C ASN A 221 -16.98 -10.31 18.12
N SER A 222 -15.92 -10.35 17.29
CA SER A 222 -14.84 -9.36 17.37
C SER A 222 -15.27 -8.08 16.67
N GLU A 223 -14.96 -6.92 17.26
CA GLU A 223 -15.13 -5.64 16.58
C GLU A 223 -14.50 -5.71 15.19
N ASN A 224 -15.29 -5.44 14.16
CA ASN A 224 -14.78 -5.19 12.82
C ASN A 224 -14.45 -3.70 12.76
N PRO A 225 -13.15 -3.30 12.80
CA PRO A 225 -12.80 -1.90 12.83
C PRO A 225 -13.42 -1.17 11.64
N GLY A 226 -13.22 -1.66 10.41
CA GLY A 226 -13.75 -1.05 9.19
C GLY A 226 -13.40 0.43 9.07
N TYR A 227 -13.82 1.08 8.00
CA TYR A 227 -13.71 2.54 7.82
C TYR A 227 -12.30 3.11 8.06
N PHE A 228 -11.26 2.29 7.78
CA PHE A 228 -9.85 2.59 8.05
C PHE A 228 -9.51 2.91 9.51
N LYS A 229 -10.23 2.30 10.45
CA LYS A 229 -9.97 2.49 11.88
C LYS A 229 -8.66 1.84 12.32
N TRP A 230 -8.15 2.36 13.42
CA TRP A 230 -6.97 1.89 14.13
C TRP A 230 -7.02 0.40 14.47
N THR A 231 -5.89 -0.30 14.28
CA THR A 231 -5.73 -1.70 14.70
C THR A 231 -4.50 -1.86 15.60
N PRO A 232 -4.39 -2.97 16.37
CA PRO A 232 -3.19 -3.27 17.14
C PRO A 232 -1.91 -3.31 16.31
N ARG A 233 -1.96 -3.82 15.06
CA ARG A 233 -0.77 -3.88 14.20
C ARG A 233 -0.32 -2.50 13.74
N VAL A 234 -1.25 -1.61 13.38
CA VAL A 234 -0.92 -0.21 13.09
C VAL A 234 -0.26 0.43 14.31
N SER A 235 -0.80 0.20 15.52
CA SER A 235 -0.19 0.69 16.77
C SER A 235 1.26 0.25 16.94
N ILE A 236 1.55 -1.03 16.76
CA ILE A 236 2.90 -1.57 16.89
C ILE A 236 3.80 -0.99 15.80
N GLY A 237 3.31 -0.95 14.55
CA GLY A 237 4.04 -0.45 13.40
C GLY A 237 4.51 0.99 13.57
N PHE A 238 3.65 1.90 14.04
CA PHE A 238 4.02 3.30 14.25
C PHE A 238 4.79 3.55 15.55
N ASN A 239 4.64 2.69 16.56
CA ASN A 239 5.54 2.69 17.72
C ASN A 239 6.98 2.30 17.33
N LEU A 240 7.15 1.40 16.36
CA LEU A 240 8.47 1.05 15.80
C LEU A 240 9.06 2.20 14.99
N VAL A 241 8.23 2.98 14.28
CA VAL A 241 8.67 4.22 13.60
C VAL A 241 9.22 5.22 14.62
N LYS A 242 8.48 5.45 15.71
CA LYS A 242 8.92 6.33 16.81
C LYS A 242 10.27 5.88 17.38
N GLN A 243 10.41 4.59 17.73
CA GLN A 243 11.66 4.04 18.25
C GLN A 243 12.82 4.16 17.24
N TRP A 244 12.55 4.02 15.95
CA TRP A 244 13.52 4.21 14.88
C TRP A 244 14.00 5.66 14.76
N GLU A 245 13.10 6.63 14.94
CA GLU A 245 13.42 8.06 14.95
C GLU A 245 14.23 8.46 16.20
N GLU A 246 13.88 7.93 17.37
CA GLU A 246 14.51 8.27 18.66
C GLU A 246 15.88 7.61 18.87
N THR A 247 16.13 6.46 18.24
CA THR A 247 17.40 5.75 18.44
C THR A 247 18.54 6.30 17.58
N THR A 248 19.72 6.40 18.20
CA THR A 248 20.98 6.72 17.52
C THR A 248 21.83 5.48 17.21
N ASP A 249 21.49 4.33 17.79
CA ASP A 249 22.20 3.07 17.57
C ASP A 249 21.80 2.44 16.24
N SER A 250 22.78 2.27 15.35
CA SER A 250 22.54 1.75 14.00
C SER A 250 21.98 0.31 13.95
N THR A 251 22.33 -0.54 14.93
CA THR A 251 21.84 -1.92 15.02
C THR A 251 20.37 -1.93 15.41
N PHE A 252 20.01 -1.18 16.46
CA PHE A 252 18.60 -1.04 16.85
C PHE A 252 17.79 -0.37 15.75
N LYS A 253 18.33 0.67 15.10
CA LYS A 253 17.68 1.33 13.96
C LYS A 253 17.37 0.35 12.83
N ASN A 254 18.31 -0.53 12.47
CA ASN A 254 18.06 -1.56 11.46
C ASN A 254 17.00 -2.58 11.91
N ASN A 255 17.03 -3.01 13.17
CA ASN A 255 16.06 -3.95 13.71
C ASN A 255 14.64 -3.35 13.74
N PHE A 256 14.48 -2.09 14.17
CA PHE A 256 13.19 -1.41 14.15
C PHE A 256 12.65 -1.24 12.73
N ALA A 257 13.52 -0.93 11.76
CA ALA A 257 13.12 -0.84 10.36
C ALA A 257 12.57 -2.18 9.83
N PHE A 258 13.27 -3.29 10.08
CA PHE A 258 12.80 -4.62 9.67
C PHE A 258 11.52 -5.03 10.39
N ASN A 259 11.42 -4.79 11.69
CA ASN A 259 10.22 -5.10 12.47
C ASN A 259 9.02 -4.28 12.00
N HIS A 260 9.23 -2.99 11.66
CA HIS A 260 8.18 -2.15 11.08
C HIS A 260 7.70 -2.74 9.75
N LEU A 261 8.62 -3.13 8.85
CA LEU A 261 8.29 -3.82 7.60
C LEU A 261 7.45 -5.06 7.85
N TRP A 262 7.87 -5.92 8.79
CA TRP A 262 7.19 -7.16 9.07
C TRP A 262 5.78 -6.97 9.66
N VAL A 263 5.61 -6.06 10.61
CA VAL A 263 4.32 -5.78 11.25
C VAL A 263 3.35 -5.14 10.27
N MET A 264 3.81 -4.19 9.44
CA MET A 264 2.95 -3.56 8.44
C MET A 264 2.59 -4.54 7.30
N ALA A 265 3.48 -5.48 6.96
CA ALA A 265 3.13 -6.57 6.06
C ALA A 265 1.97 -7.43 6.62
N GLN A 266 2.00 -7.76 7.91
CA GLN A 266 0.91 -8.52 8.55
C GLN A 266 -0.41 -7.74 8.55
N HIS A 267 -0.36 -6.43 8.77
CA HIS A 267 -1.52 -5.55 8.65
C HIS A 267 -2.10 -5.59 7.23
N GLU A 268 -1.31 -5.26 6.20
CA GLU A 268 -1.82 -5.24 4.84
C GLU A 268 -2.27 -6.62 4.35
N GLN A 269 -1.48 -7.68 4.60
CA GLN A 269 -1.76 -9.02 4.08
C GLN A 269 -2.86 -9.75 4.85
N GLY A 270 -3.01 -9.46 6.14
CA GLY A 270 -3.91 -10.17 7.04
C GLY A 270 -5.17 -9.37 7.38
N GLU A 271 -5.03 -8.11 7.78
CA GLU A 271 -6.13 -7.26 8.24
C GLU A 271 -6.85 -6.56 7.07
N VAL A 272 -6.20 -6.42 5.91
CA VAL A 272 -6.81 -5.84 4.72
C VAL A 272 -7.06 -6.91 3.65
N LEU A 273 -6.00 -7.52 3.10
CA LEU A 273 -6.12 -8.39 1.92
C LEU A 273 -6.77 -9.74 2.18
N GLN A 274 -6.60 -10.34 3.36
CA GLN A 274 -7.14 -11.67 3.62
C GLN A 274 -8.65 -11.71 3.40
N GLY A 275 -9.38 -10.72 3.92
CA GLY A 275 -10.85 -10.67 3.80
C GLY A 275 -11.30 -10.14 2.45
N LEU A 276 -10.48 -9.27 1.86
CA LEU A 276 -10.80 -8.54 0.65
C LEU A 276 -10.65 -9.38 -0.62
N ILE A 277 -9.55 -10.14 -0.72
CA ILE A 277 -9.20 -10.91 -1.92
C ILE A 277 -8.98 -12.40 -1.62
N TYR A 278 -8.30 -12.76 -0.53
CA TYR A 278 -7.87 -14.15 -0.31
C TYR A 278 -8.92 -15.05 0.34
N ASN A 279 -10.01 -14.48 0.85
CA ASN A 279 -11.20 -15.20 1.33
C ASN A 279 -12.38 -15.13 0.34
N ASP A 280 -12.22 -14.44 -0.80
CA ASP A 280 -13.26 -14.38 -1.82
C ASP A 280 -13.35 -15.73 -2.54
N ALA A 281 -14.49 -16.41 -2.41
CA ALA A 281 -14.69 -17.75 -2.95
C ALA A 281 -14.52 -17.82 -4.48
N LYS A 282 -14.84 -16.73 -5.21
CA LYS A 282 -14.67 -16.67 -6.68
C LYS A 282 -13.18 -16.53 -7.02
N PHE A 283 -12.45 -15.70 -6.29
CA PHE A 283 -11.00 -15.55 -6.45
C PHE A 283 -10.26 -16.85 -6.10
N ILE A 284 -10.56 -17.47 -4.95
CA ILE A 284 -9.99 -18.77 -4.56
C ILE A 284 -10.34 -19.87 -5.57
N GLY A 285 -11.59 -19.92 -6.04
CA GLY A 285 -12.00 -20.89 -7.05
C GLY A 285 -11.18 -20.80 -8.33
N LYS A 286 -10.80 -19.59 -8.74
CA LYS A 286 -9.91 -19.35 -9.88
C LYS A 286 -8.45 -19.70 -9.59
N LEU A 287 -7.92 -19.35 -8.40
CA LEU A 287 -6.58 -19.77 -7.98
C LEU A 287 -6.44 -21.31 -7.89
N LYS A 288 -7.47 -22.00 -7.41
CA LYS A 288 -7.52 -23.47 -7.36
C LYS A 288 -7.61 -24.10 -8.75
N PHE A 289 -8.40 -23.51 -9.64
CA PHE A 289 -8.46 -23.94 -11.04
C PHE A 289 -7.08 -23.79 -11.71
N GLN A 290 -6.43 -22.64 -11.49
CA GLN A 290 -5.08 -22.36 -11.93
C GLN A 290 -4.07 -23.41 -11.44
N ARG A 291 -4.00 -23.68 -10.12
CA ARG A 291 -3.07 -24.69 -9.57
C ARG A 291 -3.35 -26.11 -10.07
N THR A 292 -4.62 -26.48 -10.23
CA THR A 292 -5.00 -27.79 -10.79
C THR A 292 -4.53 -27.93 -12.23
N MET A 293 -4.58 -26.85 -13.01
CA MET A 293 -4.00 -26.82 -14.35
C MET A 293 -2.47 -26.92 -14.27
N ASP A 294 -1.79 -26.14 -13.43
CA ASP A 294 -0.32 -26.18 -13.27
C ASP A 294 0.18 -27.59 -12.91
N GLN A 295 -0.48 -28.29 -11.98
CA GLN A 295 -0.10 -29.66 -11.61
C GLN A 295 -0.32 -30.68 -12.75
N ALA A 296 -1.38 -30.53 -13.55
CA ALA A 296 -1.64 -31.40 -14.70
C ALA A 296 -0.54 -31.30 -15.78
N THR A 297 0.15 -30.15 -15.87
CA THR A 297 1.19 -29.88 -16.88
C THR A 297 2.55 -30.47 -16.60
N SER A 298 2.82 -30.78 -15.32
CA SER A 298 4.06 -31.40 -14.86
C SER A 298 4.20 -32.88 -15.26
N SER A 299 3.15 -33.46 -15.87
CA SER A 299 3.16 -34.83 -16.39
C SER A 299 3.38 -34.84 -17.91
N GLU A 300 4.20 -35.77 -18.42
CA GLU A 300 4.51 -35.97 -19.86
C GLU A 300 3.33 -36.53 -20.69
N LYS A 301 2.08 -36.19 -20.35
CA LYS A 301 0.88 -36.73 -21.02
C LYS A 301 0.31 -35.74 -22.04
N TRP A 302 0.03 -36.22 -23.25
CA TRP A 302 -0.34 -35.43 -24.45
C TRP A 302 -1.67 -34.65 -24.34
N TRP A 303 -2.55 -34.98 -23.39
CA TRP A 303 -3.78 -34.22 -23.11
C TRP A 303 -3.56 -33.01 -22.18
N ALA A 304 -2.34 -32.82 -21.64
CA ALA A 304 -1.96 -31.69 -20.79
C ALA A 304 -1.53 -30.42 -21.58
N ALA A 305 -1.59 -30.44 -22.91
CA ALA A 305 -1.22 -29.31 -23.76
C ALA A 305 -2.04 -28.02 -23.52
N PRO A 306 -3.37 -28.07 -23.30
CA PRO A 306 -4.16 -26.87 -22.94
C PRO A 306 -3.76 -26.30 -21.57
N ALA A 307 -3.36 -27.16 -20.64
CA ALA A 307 -2.91 -26.77 -19.32
C ALA A 307 -1.49 -26.15 -19.36
N ARG A 308 -0.58 -26.64 -20.24
CA ARG A 308 0.81 -26.15 -20.37
C ARG A 308 0.85 -24.74 -20.93
N ALA A 309 -0.08 -24.45 -21.84
CA ALA A 309 -0.36 -23.08 -22.22
C ALA A 309 -0.75 -22.27 -20.98
N PHE A 310 -1.71 -22.72 -20.16
CA PHE A 310 -2.15 -22.05 -18.92
C PHE A 310 -1.02 -21.72 -17.92
N HIS A 311 -0.07 -22.61 -17.65
CA HIS A 311 1.08 -22.34 -16.77
C HIS A 311 2.06 -21.29 -17.35
N ALA A 312 2.18 -21.22 -18.67
CA ALA A 312 2.98 -20.19 -19.36
C ALA A 312 2.27 -18.82 -19.42
N LEU A 313 1.07 -18.69 -18.81
CA LEU A 313 0.20 -17.52 -18.88
C LEU A 313 0.00 -16.83 -17.52
N ILE A 314 0.64 -17.33 -16.46
CA ILE A 314 0.74 -16.62 -15.18
C ILE A 314 2.20 -16.18 -15.03
N PRO A 315 2.47 -14.86 -14.93
CA PRO A 315 3.81 -14.39 -14.63
C PRO A 315 4.33 -15.11 -13.38
N PRO A 316 5.59 -15.56 -13.36
CA PRO A 316 6.14 -16.18 -12.16
C PRO A 316 5.91 -15.25 -10.97
N LEU A 317 5.46 -15.80 -9.84
CA LEU A 317 5.28 -15.02 -8.61
C LEU A 317 6.68 -14.65 -8.08
N GLN A 318 7.24 -13.62 -8.68
CA GLN A 318 8.59 -13.11 -8.49
C GLN A 318 8.45 -11.68 -7.97
N LEU A 319 9.28 -11.32 -7.00
CA LEU A 319 9.49 -9.92 -6.65
C LEU A 319 10.88 -9.50 -7.11
N SER A 320 10.94 -8.62 -8.11
CA SER A 320 12.19 -8.03 -8.58
C SER A 320 12.52 -6.72 -7.85
N PHE A 321 13.71 -6.65 -7.25
CA PHE A 321 14.30 -5.46 -6.61
C PHE A 321 15.00 -4.55 -7.62
N THR A 322 14.37 -4.40 -8.79
CA THR A 322 14.76 -3.52 -9.88
C THR A 322 13.59 -2.61 -10.26
N ALA A 323 13.87 -1.48 -10.89
CA ALA A 323 12.87 -0.60 -11.50
C ALA A 323 12.24 -1.25 -12.74
N GLN A 324 12.97 -2.12 -13.43
CA GLN A 324 12.42 -2.98 -14.48
C GLN A 324 11.44 -4.00 -13.89
N ASP A 325 10.50 -4.46 -14.73
CA ASP A 325 9.46 -5.41 -14.31
C ASP A 325 10.06 -6.75 -13.83
N GLU A 326 11.11 -7.22 -14.50
CA GLU A 326 11.79 -8.47 -14.15
C GLU A 326 13.32 -8.33 -14.19
N THR A 327 14.00 -9.27 -13.53
CA THR A 327 15.45 -9.47 -13.66
C THR A 327 15.76 -10.96 -13.69
N SER A 328 16.78 -11.32 -14.47
CA SER A 328 17.37 -12.66 -14.46
C SER A 328 18.38 -12.84 -13.32
N ASP A 329 18.87 -11.73 -12.73
CA ASP A 329 19.83 -11.77 -11.63
C ASP A 329 19.16 -12.24 -10.34
N MET A 330 19.53 -13.45 -9.90
CA MET A 330 19.02 -14.06 -8.68
C MET A 330 19.35 -13.28 -7.41
N LYS A 331 20.36 -12.40 -7.44
CA LYS A 331 20.71 -11.54 -6.30
C LYS A 331 19.64 -10.50 -5.99
N TYR A 332 18.91 -10.04 -7.00
CA TYR A 332 17.94 -8.95 -6.90
C TYR A 332 16.50 -9.42 -7.10
N ARG A 333 16.20 -10.69 -6.84
CA ARG A 333 14.83 -11.19 -6.91
C ARG A 333 14.53 -12.23 -5.85
N SER A 334 13.27 -12.23 -5.39
CA SER A 334 12.69 -13.29 -4.57
C SER A 334 11.68 -14.05 -5.39
N ASN A 335 11.87 -15.36 -5.54
CA ASN A 335 10.91 -16.22 -6.23
C ASN A 335 10.04 -16.92 -5.19
N ALA A 336 8.74 -16.99 -5.44
CA ALA A 336 7.84 -17.80 -4.65
C ALA A 336 8.22 -19.29 -4.75
N PRO A 337 8.07 -20.05 -3.65
CA PRO A 337 8.14 -21.50 -3.70
C PRO A 337 7.16 -22.07 -4.73
N LYS A 338 7.54 -23.13 -5.44
CA LYS A 338 6.73 -23.73 -6.51
C LYS A 338 5.39 -24.28 -6.00
N ASP A 339 5.34 -24.68 -4.75
CA ASP A 339 4.20 -25.26 -4.05
C ASP A 339 3.42 -24.24 -3.21
N LEU A 340 3.78 -22.95 -3.28
CA LEU A 340 3.12 -21.89 -2.53
C LEU A 340 1.62 -21.82 -2.86
N ILE A 341 0.79 -21.98 -1.84
CA ILE A 341 -0.65 -21.68 -1.92
C ILE A 341 -0.84 -20.21 -1.52
N LEU A 342 -1.04 -19.32 -2.49
CA LEU A 342 -1.06 -17.89 -2.23
C LEU A 342 -2.18 -17.45 -1.27
N GLU A 343 -3.35 -18.08 -1.30
CA GLU A 343 -4.44 -17.79 -0.37
C GLU A 343 -4.21 -18.34 1.05
N ASP A 344 -3.29 -19.29 1.21
CA ASP A 344 -2.85 -19.77 2.52
C ASP A 344 -2.02 -18.67 3.18
N TYR A 345 -2.60 -18.06 4.21
CA TYR A 345 -1.99 -16.96 4.92
C TYR A 345 -0.60 -17.31 5.47
N LYS A 346 -0.42 -18.48 6.06
CA LYS A 346 0.84 -18.87 6.70
C LYS A 346 1.94 -19.01 5.66
N GLN A 347 1.65 -19.72 4.56
CA GLN A 347 2.63 -19.91 3.49
C GLN A 347 2.98 -18.58 2.81
N ARG A 348 1.97 -17.75 2.51
CA ARG A 348 2.19 -16.42 1.93
C ARG A 348 3.04 -15.53 2.83
N MET A 349 2.71 -15.47 4.13
CA MET A 349 3.47 -14.66 5.08
C MET A 349 4.90 -15.18 5.29
N ALA A 350 5.14 -16.49 5.21
CA ALA A 350 6.50 -17.05 5.23
C ALA A 350 7.34 -16.54 4.05
N TRP A 351 6.78 -16.62 2.83
CA TRP A 351 7.47 -16.10 1.64
C TRP A 351 7.69 -14.57 1.70
N ILE A 352 6.72 -13.81 2.21
CA ILE A 352 6.86 -12.36 2.40
C ILE A 352 7.95 -12.06 3.44
N LYS A 353 8.06 -12.85 4.52
CA LYS A 353 9.13 -12.69 5.52
C LYS A 353 10.50 -12.86 4.89
N ASP A 354 10.70 -13.91 4.10
CA ASP A 354 11.99 -14.18 3.46
C ASP A 354 12.33 -13.13 2.39
N THR A 355 11.32 -12.67 1.65
CA THR A 355 11.45 -11.55 0.72
C THR A 355 11.83 -10.26 1.45
N GLY A 356 11.23 -10.00 2.61
CA GLY A 356 11.58 -8.88 3.49
C GLY A 356 13.01 -8.95 4.01
N LYS A 357 13.49 -10.15 4.38
CA LYS A 357 14.90 -10.36 4.80
C LYS A 357 15.86 -10.05 3.66
N LEU A 358 15.55 -10.48 2.44
CA LEU A 358 16.37 -10.19 1.26
C LEU A 358 16.38 -8.68 0.95
N PHE A 359 15.23 -8.02 0.96
CA PHE A 359 15.13 -6.57 0.83
C PHE A 359 15.98 -5.85 1.89
N HIS A 360 15.84 -6.25 3.16
CA HIS A 360 16.59 -5.65 4.26
C HIS A 360 18.10 -5.86 4.11
N PHE A 361 18.52 -7.06 3.72
CA PHE A 361 19.93 -7.36 3.41
C PHE A 361 20.46 -6.47 2.28
N LEU A 362 19.72 -6.34 1.17
CA LEU A 362 20.11 -5.48 0.05
C LEU A 362 20.16 -4.00 0.45
N MET A 363 19.21 -3.52 1.25
CA MET A 363 19.21 -2.16 1.77
C MET A 363 20.43 -1.86 2.67
N GLN A 364 20.99 -2.87 3.35
CA GLN A 364 22.20 -2.73 4.15
C GLN A 364 23.49 -2.85 3.31
N LYS A 365 23.54 -3.80 2.37
CA LYS A 365 24.78 -4.18 1.65
C LYS A 365 24.90 -3.57 0.26
N GLN A 366 23.80 -3.14 -0.33
CA GLN A 366 23.67 -2.61 -1.70
C GLN A 366 22.82 -1.34 -1.69
N ARG A 367 22.94 -0.52 -0.64
CA ARG A 367 22.06 0.63 -0.37
C ARG A 367 21.95 1.57 -1.57
N ASN A 368 23.07 1.99 -2.16
CA ASN A 368 23.07 2.93 -3.28
C ASN A 368 22.29 2.41 -4.48
N TYR A 369 22.42 1.12 -4.79
CA TYR A 369 21.66 0.45 -5.83
C TYR A 369 20.17 0.43 -5.49
N MET A 370 19.79 -0.03 -4.30
CA MET A 370 18.38 -0.08 -3.90
C MET A 370 17.72 1.31 -3.93
N LEU A 371 18.45 2.35 -3.53
CA LEU A 371 17.98 3.74 -3.60
C LEU A 371 17.88 4.26 -5.04
N SER A 372 18.76 3.85 -5.96
CA SER A 372 18.60 4.22 -7.38
C SER A 372 17.37 3.57 -8.00
N GLU A 373 17.11 2.29 -7.70
CA GLU A 373 15.93 1.58 -8.19
C GLU A 373 14.64 2.21 -7.65
N LEU A 374 14.59 2.54 -6.35
CA LEU A 374 13.44 3.22 -5.75
C LEU A 374 13.22 4.62 -6.34
N LYS A 375 14.29 5.38 -6.63
CA LYS A 375 14.17 6.69 -7.30
C LYS A 375 13.60 6.54 -8.71
N ALA A 376 14.03 5.53 -9.45
CA ALA A 376 13.48 5.24 -10.77
C ALA A 376 11.98 4.86 -10.67
N ILE A 377 11.58 4.06 -9.68
CA ILE A 377 10.16 3.75 -9.43
C ILE A 377 9.36 5.01 -9.06
N ALA A 378 9.92 5.89 -8.22
CA ALA A 378 9.29 7.15 -7.83
C ALA A 378 9.02 8.12 -9.02
N ALA A 379 9.76 7.96 -10.12
CA ALA A 379 9.56 8.73 -11.35
C ALA A 379 8.47 8.14 -12.27
N MET A 380 8.05 6.88 -12.06
CA MET A 380 7.09 6.20 -12.95
C MET A 380 5.66 6.75 -12.88
N GLY A 381 5.28 7.42 -11.79
CA GLY A 381 3.90 7.89 -11.58
C GLY A 381 3.42 8.99 -12.53
N GLY A 382 4.34 9.64 -13.26
CA GLY A 382 4.04 10.69 -14.24
C GLY A 382 3.94 10.21 -15.70
N LEU A 383 4.28 8.94 -15.97
CA LEU A 383 4.21 8.39 -17.32
C LEU A 383 2.77 7.93 -17.58
N THR A 384 2.16 8.59 -18.57
CA THR A 384 0.74 8.59 -18.96
C THR A 384 0.11 7.22 -19.17
#